data_AF-A0A2D7FBX3-F1
#
_entry.id   AF-A0A2D7FBX3-F1
#
_cell.length_a   1.000
_cell.length_b   1.000
_cell.length_c   1.000
_cell.angle_alpha   90.00
_cell.angle_beta   90.00
_cell.angle_gamma   90.00
#
_symmetry.space_group_name_H-M   'P 1'
#
loop_
_entity.id
_entity.type
_entity.pdbx_description
1 polymer ?
#
loop_
_entity_poly.entity_id
_entity_poly.type
_entity_poly.pdbx_seq_one_letter_code
_entity_poly.pdbx_strand_id
1 'polypeptide(L)'
;MGVCVLYDLKSLTAAIAALALAAVSMTFLPTQATAKRASASSSSSCLPGVLKRRLSQLRSKFGAIRVISTFRRGARIAGTGRPSFHASCRAVDFLPPRGKYSAVANRLKQNHFGGVGTYSCGMYHIHMDNGPRVRFHKCGRRGTGRYAKRKRSRSRKAIYRNRKRRSASRRTIRRSFTKRARAKISRKSPIVKRQRRSLAQRFANNRENQNSQ
;
A
#
# COMPACT_ATOMS: atom_id res chain seq x y z
N MET A 1 29.97 84.44 -16.00
CA MET A 1 30.80 83.76 -14.98
C MET A 1 30.37 82.29 -15.01
N GLY A 2 30.95 81.43 -15.85
CA GLY A 2 32.18 80.65 -15.57
C GLY A 2 31.90 79.68 -14.42
N VAL A 3 31.93 78.35 -14.54
CA VAL A 3 32.95 77.49 -15.13
C VAL A 3 32.44 76.06 -15.34
N CYS A 4 32.98 75.42 -16.39
CA CYS A 4 32.98 73.98 -16.64
C CYS A 4 33.90 73.23 -15.64
N VAL A 5 33.56 71.98 -15.30
CA VAL A 5 34.54 71.02 -14.76
C VAL A 5 34.55 69.76 -15.62
N LEU A 6 35.73 69.51 -16.18
CA LEU A 6 36.16 68.36 -16.97
C LEU A 6 36.33 67.12 -16.08
N TYR A 7 35.99 65.94 -16.59
CA TYR A 7 36.45 64.66 -16.04
C TYR A 7 37.71 64.22 -16.78
N ASP A 8 38.77 63.99 -15.99
CA ASP A 8 40.12 63.66 -16.41
C ASP A 8 40.21 62.21 -16.92
N LEU A 9 40.95 62.06 -18.02
CA LEU A 9 41.10 60.90 -18.87
C LEU A 9 42.48 60.29 -18.61
N LYS A 10 42.66 59.61 -17.48
CA LYS A 10 43.92 58.93 -17.15
C LYS A 10 43.70 57.53 -16.60
N SER A 11 44.38 56.59 -17.22
CA SER A 11 44.66 55.20 -16.78
C SER A 11 43.88 54.12 -17.50
N LEU A 12 43.92 54.16 -18.83
CA LEU A 12 44.01 52.96 -19.63
C LEU A 12 45.49 52.49 -19.66
N THR A 13 45.69 51.18 -19.52
CA THR A 13 46.77 50.34 -20.08
C THR A 13 48.22 50.46 -19.58
N ALA A 14 48.64 49.53 -18.72
CA ALA A 14 49.94 48.84 -18.79
C ALA A 14 49.86 47.52 -17.97
N ALA A 15 49.77 46.38 -18.66
CA ALA A 15 50.81 45.34 -18.70
C ALA A 15 50.83 44.44 -17.43
N ILE A 16 50.21 43.25 -17.44
CA ILE A 16 50.63 41.98 -18.07
C ILE A 16 51.77 41.28 -17.31
N ALA A 17 51.57 39.98 -17.06
CA ALA A 17 52.53 38.92 -16.70
C ALA A 17 52.94 38.84 -15.22
N ALA A 18 53.02 37.68 -14.55
CA ALA A 18 52.79 36.28 -14.87
C ALA A 18 52.94 35.46 -13.56
N LEU A 19 52.74 34.15 -13.66
CA LEU A 19 53.14 33.06 -12.75
C LEU A 19 52.14 32.76 -11.61
N ALA A 20 51.09 31.99 -11.88
CA ALA A 20 51.09 30.52 -12.00
C ALA A 20 51.37 29.82 -10.66
N LEU A 21 50.31 29.28 -10.06
CA LEU A 21 50.36 27.92 -9.53
C LEU A 21 49.02 27.24 -9.86
N ALA A 22 49.10 26.35 -10.83
CA ALA A 22 48.03 25.46 -11.23
C ALA A 22 47.89 24.36 -10.16
N ALA A 23 46.82 24.41 -9.37
CA ALA A 23 46.31 23.23 -8.66
C ALA A 23 45.11 22.72 -9.45
N VAL A 24 45.39 21.80 -10.37
CA VAL A 24 44.40 21.02 -11.12
C VAL A 24 43.74 20.05 -10.13
N SER A 25 42.78 20.56 -9.37
CA SER A 25 41.81 19.73 -8.67
C SER A 25 40.77 19.29 -9.69
N MET A 26 41.05 18.21 -10.43
CA MET A 26 40.03 17.46 -11.17
C MET A 26 39.02 16.89 -10.17
N THR A 27 38.14 17.76 -9.71
CA THR A 27 36.89 17.36 -9.10
C THR A 27 36.04 16.85 -10.25
N PHE A 28 35.89 15.52 -10.30
CA PHE A 28 34.83 14.88 -11.04
C PHE A 28 33.50 15.45 -10.53
N LEU A 29 33.02 16.51 -11.16
CA LEU A 29 31.64 16.92 -11.05
C LEU A 29 30.84 15.74 -11.61
N PRO A 30 30.01 15.05 -10.81
CA PRO A 30 29.03 14.17 -11.42
C PRO A 30 28.19 15.06 -12.32
N THR A 31 28.22 14.80 -13.62
CA THR A 31 27.24 15.32 -14.57
C THR A 31 25.90 14.81 -14.08
N GLN A 32 25.29 15.56 -13.17
CA GLN A 32 23.91 15.35 -12.78
C GLN A 32 23.15 15.67 -14.06
N ALA A 33 22.89 14.63 -14.84
CA ALA A 33 21.84 14.64 -15.82
C ALA A 33 20.60 15.09 -15.05
N THR A 34 20.33 16.40 -15.09
CA THR A 34 19.08 16.95 -14.62
C THR A 34 18.08 16.36 -15.59
N ALA A 35 17.54 15.19 -15.27
CA ALA A 35 16.29 14.74 -15.83
C ALA A 35 15.37 15.93 -15.61
N LYS A 36 15.08 16.69 -16.68
CA LYS A 36 14.19 17.86 -16.64
C LYS A 36 12.93 17.36 -15.96
N ARG A 37 12.78 17.62 -14.66
CA ARG A 37 11.58 17.28 -13.91
C ARG A 37 10.47 17.90 -14.73
N ALA A 38 9.57 17.07 -15.26
CA ALA A 38 8.46 17.53 -16.07
C ALA A 38 7.77 18.65 -15.28
N SER A 39 7.93 19.90 -15.74
CA SER A 39 7.38 21.06 -15.05
C SER A 39 5.87 20.89 -15.03
N ALA A 40 5.32 20.63 -13.85
CA ALA A 40 3.88 20.56 -13.67
C ALA A 40 3.36 21.99 -13.72
N SER A 41 2.52 22.31 -14.70
CA SER A 41 1.83 23.59 -14.76
C SER A 41 0.50 23.48 -14.03
N SER A 42 0.16 24.49 -13.24
CA SER A 42 -1.16 24.66 -12.62
C SER A 42 -2.05 25.62 -13.42
N SER A 43 -1.54 26.23 -14.49
CA SER A 43 -2.30 27.16 -15.33
C SER A 43 -3.43 26.43 -16.03
N SER A 44 -4.63 27.01 -16.00
CA SER A 44 -5.79 26.47 -16.71
C SER A 44 -5.88 26.89 -18.18
N SER A 45 -4.91 27.66 -18.71
CA SER A 45 -4.97 28.22 -20.07
C SER A 45 -5.11 27.15 -21.15
N CYS A 46 -4.36 26.04 -21.04
CA CYS A 46 -4.38 24.95 -22.01
C CYS A 46 -5.55 23.97 -21.86
N LEU A 47 -6.38 24.10 -20.81
CA LEU A 47 -7.49 23.18 -20.60
C LEU A 47 -8.55 23.33 -21.71
N PRO A 48 -9.10 22.23 -22.23
CA PRO A 48 -10.27 22.23 -23.10
C PRO A 48 -11.46 22.97 -22.47
N GLY A 49 -12.27 23.62 -23.30
CA GLY A 49 -13.43 24.39 -22.86
C GLY A 49 -14.39 23.60 -21.96
N VAL A 50 -14.56 22.30 -22.21
CA VAL A 50 -15.39 21.43 -21.37
C VAL A 50 -14.87 21.33 -19.92
N LEU A 51 -13.55 21.25 -19.71
CA LEU A 51 -12.96 21.16 -18.37
C LEU A 51 -13.00 22.53 -17.67
N LYS A 52 -12.74 23.61 -18.41
CA LYS A 52 -12.87 24.99 -17.90
C LYS A 52 -14.30 25.26 -17.42
N ARG A 53 -15.31 24.94 -18.23
CA ARG A 53 -16.73 25.07 -17.86
C ARG A 53 -17.07 24.24 -16.63
N ARG A 54 -16.58 23.00 -16.56
CA ARG A 54 -16.84 22.14 -15.39
C ARG A 54 -16.21 22.69 -14.12
N LEU A 55 -14.96 23.17 -14.18
CA LEU A 55 -14.32 23.86 -13.04
C LEU A 55 -15.11 25.09 -12.61
N SER A 56 -15.59 25.90 -13.57
CA SER A 56 -16.43 27.06 -13.28
C SER A 56 -17.72 26.67 -12.55
N GLN A 57 -18.44 25.66 -13.04
CA GLN A 57 -19.66 25.15 -12.39
C GLN A 57 -19.40 24.67 -10.96
N LEU A 58 -18.28 23.98 -10.74
CA LEU A 58 -17.92 23.55 -9.39
C LEU A 58 -17.58 24.73 -8.48
N ARG A 59 -16.88 25.75 -9.01
CA ARG A 59 -16.56 26.98 -8.27
C ARG A 59 -17.84 27.72 -7.86
N SER A 60 -18.77 27.91 -8.79
CA SER A 60 -20.06 28.56 -8.52
C SER A 60 -20.88 27.79 -7.49
N LYS A 61 -20.88 26.45 -7.53
CA LYS A 61 -21.71 25.63 -6.64
C LYS A 61 -21.11 25.38 -5.25
N PHE A 62 -19.79 25.23 -5.16
CA PHE A 62 -19.13 24.77 -3.93
C PHE A 62 -18.17 25.79 -3.31
N GLY A 63 -17.77 26.82 -4.06
CA GLY A 63 -16.79 27.81 -3.65
C GLY A 63 -15.41 27.62 -4.29
N ALA A 64 -14.43 28.37 -3.80
CA ALA A 64 -13.10 28.45 -4.41
C ALA A 64 -12.39 27.08 -4.52
N ILE A 65 -11.87 26.79 -5.72
CA ILE A 65 -11.12 25.57 -6.05
C ILE A 65 -9.69 25.93 -6.39
N ARG A 66 -8.73 25.24 -5.74
CA ARG A 66 -7.30 25.41 -6.01
C ARG A 66 -6.82 24.36 -7.00
N VAL A 67 -6.42 24.79 -8.19
CA VAL A 67 -5.82 23.90 -9.20
C VAL A 67 -4.39 23.55 -8.78
N ILE A 68 -4.06 22.26 -8.81
CA ILE A 68 -2.72 21.75 -8.47
C ILE A 68 -1.91 21.52 -9.74
N SER A 69 -2.51 20.87 -10.73
CA SER A 69 -1.80 20.46 -11.94
C SER A 69 -2.77 20.28 -13.10
N THR A 70 -2.45 20.83 -14.26
CA THR A 70 -3.19 20.68 -15.52
C THR A 70 -2.32 19.96 -16.55
N PHE A 71 -1.07 20.39 -16.69
CA PHE A 71 -0.14 19.85 -17.69
C PHE A 71 1.12 19.29 -17.05
N ARG A 72 1.56 18.13 -17.54
CA ARG A 72 2.83 17.51 -17.20
C ARG A 72 3.44 16.90 -18.46
N ARG A 73 4.46 17.57 -19.03
CA ARG A 73 5.14 17.13 -20.25
C ARG A 73 5.62 15.68 -20.10
N GLY A 74 5.23 14.81 -21.03
CA GLY A 74 5.63 13.40 -21.04
C GLY A 74 5.04 12.54 -19.92
N ALA A 75 4.01 13.01 -19.19
CA ALA A 75 3.42 12.22 -18.12
C ALA A 75 2.84 10.89 -18.61
N ARG A 76 3.17 9.79 -17.92
CA ARG A 76 2.68 8.44 -18.22
C ARG A 76 1.92 7.87 -17.02
N ILE A 77 0.97 6.99 -17.30
CA ILE A 77 0.22 6.27 -16.28
C ILE A 77 1.12 5.17 -15.71
N ALA A 78 1.35 5.21 -14.40
CA ALA A 78 2.16 4.21 -13.71
C ALA A 78 1.60 2.79 -13.92
N GLY A 79 2.48 1.84 -14.22
CA GLY A 79 2.15 0.42 -14.43
C GLY A 79 1.69 0.07 -15.85
N THR A 80 1.14 1.00 -16.63
CA THR A 80 0.75 0.73 -18.03
C THR A 80 1.66 1.38 -19.05
N GLY A 81 2.41 2.41 -18.65
CA GLY A 81 3.23 3.17 -19.57
C GLY A 81 2.42 3.93 -20.63
N ARG A 82 1.09 4.01 -20.55
CA ARG A 82 0.29 4.79 -21.51
C ARG A 82 0.43 6.29 -21.24
N PRO A 83 0.36 7.16 -22.26
CA PRO A 83 0.31 8.61 -22.04
C PRO A 83 -0.83 9.00 -21.09
N SER A 84 -0.54 9.84 -20.12
CA SER A 84 -1.55 10.43 -19.22
C SER A 84 -2.29 11.56 -19.94
N PHE A 85 -3.55 11.80 -19.59
CA PHE A 85 -4.26 13.00 -20.05
C PHE A 85 -3.60 14.32 -19.59
N HIS A 86 -2.78 14.30 -18.53
CA HIS A 86 -1.95 15.46 -18.20
C HIS A 86 -0.84 15.75 -19.23
N ALA A 87 -0.42 14.75 -20.01
CA ALA A 87 0.58 14.96 -21.05
C ALA A 87 0.04 15.74 -22.26
N SER A 88 -1.28 15.94 -22.34
CA SER A 88 -1.96 16.64 -23.44
C SER A 88 -2.94 17.71 -22.95
N CYS A 89 -2.76 18.24 -21.73
CA CYS A 89 -3.65 19.25 -21.12
C CYS A 89 -5.13 18.83 -21.00
N ARG A 90 -5.41 17.53 -21.04
CA ARG A 90 -6.75 16.94 -21.03
C ARG A 90 -7.20 16.50 -19.64
N ALA A 91 -6.47 16.88 -18.60
CA ALA A 91 -6.78 16.56 -17.21
C ALA A 91 -6.46 17.72 -16.27
N VAL A 92 -7.12 17.73 -15.12
CA VAL A 92 -6.87 18.66 -14.03
C VAL A 92 -6.92 17.91 -12.69
N ASP A 93 -5.90 18.13 -11.88
CA ASP A 93 -5.85 17.78 -10.46
C ASP A 93 -6.11 19.06 -9.66
N PHE A 94 -7.06 19.02 -8.72
CA PHE A 94 -7.42 20.20 -7.93
C PHE A 94 -7.86 19.82 -6.51
N LEU A 95 -7.76 20.79 -5.61
CA LEU A 95 -8.27 20.71 -4.24
C LEU A 95 -9.65 21.37 -4.19
N PRO A 96 -10.68 20.62 -3.76
CA PRO A 96 -11.99 21.20 -3.51
C PRO A 96 -11.96 22.13 -2.28
N PRO A 97 -13.00 22.95 -2.08
CA PRO A 97 -13.17 23.75 -0.87
C PRO A 97 -13.09 22.88 0.40
N ARG A 98 -12.59 23.46 1.50
CA ARG A 98 -12.47 22.77 2.80
C ARG A 98 -13.85 22.22 3.22
N GLY A 99 -13.89 20.97 3.68
CA GLY A 99 -15.13 20.29 4.08
C GLY A 99 -16.05 19.85 2.93
N LYS A 100 -15.78 20.22 1.67
CA LYS A 100 -16.64 19.90 0.52
C LYS A 100 -16.13 18.75 -0.36
N TYR A 101 -15.05 18.07 0.04
CA TYR A 101 -14.41 17.01 -0.76
C TYR A 101 -15.40 15.94 -1.25
N SER A 102 -16.17 15.34 -0.34
CA SER A 102 -17.12 14.28 -0.68
C SER A 102 -18.25 14.78 -1.58
N ALA A 103 -18.75 15.98 -1.34
CA ALA A 103 -19.82 16.58 -2.15
C ALA A 103 -19.37 16.85 -3.60
N VAL A 104 -18.18 17.44 -3.78
CA VAL A 104 -17.60 17.71 -5.10
C VAL A 104 -17.31 16.40 -5.83
N ALA A 105 -16.68 15.43 -5.15
CA ALA A 105 -16.38 14.12 -5.72
C ALA A 105 -17.66 13.40 -6.17
N ASN A 106 -18.70 13.37 -5.35
CA ASN A 106 -19.97 12.72 -5.69
C ASN A 106 -20.65 13.41 -6.87
N ARG A 107 -20.68 14.75 -6.89
CA ARG A 107 -21.24 15.53 -8.01
C ARG A 107 -20.53 15.21 -9.33
N LEU A 108 -19.19 15.12 -9.32
CA LEU A 108 -18.41 14.76 -10.50
C LEU A 108 -18.66 13.32 -10.94
N LYS A 109 -18.69 12.37 -10.01
CA LYS A 109 -18.95 10.96 -10.34
C LYS A 109 -20.29 10.78 -11.06
N GLN A 110 -21.32 11.53 -10.63
CA GLN A 110 -22.66 11.51 -11.22
C GLN A 110 -22.69 12.23 -12.59
N ASN A 111 -22.16 13.44 -12.68
CA ASN A 111 -22.50 14.35 -13.78
C ASN A 111 -21.36 14.68 -14.76
N HIS A 112 -20.15 14.15 -14.53
CA HIS A 112 -19.01 14.36 -15.43
C HIS A 112 -18.83 13.16 -16.37
N PHE A 113 -18.79 13.40 -17.68
CA PHE A 113 -18.69 12.34 -18.67
C PHE A 113 -17.29 11.75 -18.83
N GLY A 114 -16.24 12.51 -18.52
CA GLY A 114 -14.87 12.00 -18.57
C GLY A 114 -14.44 11.27 -17.29
N GLY A 115 -13.16 10.98 -17.16
CA GLY A 115 -12.61 10.29 -16.00
C GLY A 115 -12.65 11.15 -14.74
N VAL A 116 -12.91 10.48 -13.60
CA VAL A 116 -12.95 11.09 -12.27
C VAL A 116 -12.17 10.21 -11.30
N GLY A 117 -11.11 10.77 -10.73
CA GLY A 117 -10.27 10.13 -9.74
C GLY A 117 -10.34 10.84 -8.40
N THR A 118 -10.35 10.09 -7.30
CA THR A 118 -10.29 10.67 -5.95
C THR A 118 -9.03 10.21 -5.24
N TYR A 119 -8.30 11.14 -4.63
CA TYR A 119 -7.07 10.86 -3.88
C TYR A 119 -7.25 11.15 -2.39
N SER A 120 -7.19 10.11 -1.55
CA SER A 120 -7.28 10.20 -0.09
C SER A 120 -5.92 9.91 0.58
N CYS A 121 -5.90 9.82 1.91
CA CYS A 121 -4.73 9.44 2.70
C CYS A 121 -3.52 10.39 2.51
N GLY A 122 -3.76 11.69 2.70
CA GLY A 122 -2.71 12.72 2.70
C GLY A 122 -2.52 13.48 1.39
N MET A 123 -3.31 13.19 0.34
CA MET A 123 -3.26 13.94 -0.93
C MET A 123 -4.50 14.80 -1.20
N TYR A 124 -5.69 14.38 -0.71
CA TYR A 124 -7.00 15.07 -0.70
C TYR A 124 -7.39 15.88 -1.97
N HIS A 125 -6.90 15.49 -3.14
CA HIS A 125 -7.25 16.13 -4.41
C HIS A 125 -8.13 15.25 -5.27
N ILE A 126 -8.78 15.88 -6.23
CA ILE A 126 -9.66 15.23 -7.21
C ILE A 126 -9.04 15.42 -8.58
N HIS A 127 -9.02 14.32 -9.35
CA HIS A 127 -8.64 14.28 -10.75
C HIS A 127 -9.89 14.30 -11.63
N MET A 128 -9.84 15.09 -12.69
CA MET A 128 -10.90 15.18 -13.68
C MET A 128 -10.28 15.31 -15.08
N ASP A 129 -10.71 14.49 -16.02
CA ASP A 129 -10.23 14.49 -17.41
C ASP A 129 -11.39 14.45 -18.42
N ASN A 130 -11.13 14.65 -19.71
CA ASN A 130 -12.13 14.53 -20.79
C ASN A 130 -11.92 13.26 -21.64
N GLY A 131 -11.40 12.20 -21.05
CA GLY A 131 -11.26 10.87 -21.65
C GLY A 131 -12.49 9.99 -21.43
N PRO A 132 -12.33 8.65 -21.47
CA PRO A 132 -13.40 7.70 -21.16
C PRO A 132 -13.96 7.87 -19.74
N ARG A 133 -15.23 7.47 -19.53
CA ARG A 133 -15.91 7.57 -18.25
C ARG A 133 -15.40 6.53 -17.24
N VAL A 134 -14.25 6.79 -16.64
CA VAL A 134 -13.64 5.93 -15.61
C VAL A 134 -13.79 6.53 -14.20
N ARG A 135 -13.88 5.67 -13.19
CA ARG A 135 -13.95 6.05 -11.78
C ARG A 135 -12.88 5.30 -11.01
N PHE A 136 -11.99 6.04 -10.36
CA PHE A 136 -10.93 5.41 -9.58
C PHE A 136 -10.71 6.12 -8.24
N HIS A 137 -10.18 5.36 -7.29
CA HIS A 137 -9.80 5.88 -5.99
C HIS A 137 -8.36 5.47 -5.69
N LYS A 138 -7.53 6.43 -5.28
CA LYS A 138 -6.16 6.21 -4.83
C LYS A 138 -6.00 6.72 -3.40
N CYS A 139 -5.37 5.93 -2.55
CA CYS A 139 -4.96 6.34 -1.21
C CYS A 139 -3.44 6.58 -1.27
N GLY A 140 -3.00 7.81 -1.04
CA GLY A 140 -1.59 8.15 -0.91
C GLY A 140 -0.91 7.28 0.14
N ARG A 141 0.36 6.93 -0.06
CA ARG A 141 1.13 5.95 0.73
C ARG A 141 1.39 6.31 2.22
N ARG A 142 0.52 7.07 2.89
CA ARG A 142 0.51 7.18 4.36
C ARG A 142 -0.61 6.31 4.93
N GLY A 143 -0.40 4.98 4.96
CA GLY A 143 -1.25 4.09 5.78
C GLY A 143 -1.58 2.69 5.24
N THR A 144 -1.33 2.40 3.96
CA THR A 144 -1.68 1.09 3.36
C THR A 144 -0.92 -0.08 4.00
N GLY A 145 0.30 0.15 4.51
CA GLY A 145 1.07 -0.85 5.24
C GLY A 145 0.43 -1.26 6.57
N ARG A 146 -0.12 -0.32 7.36
CA ARG A 146 -0.71 -0.63 8.68
C ARG A 146 -2.04 -1.36 8.56
N TYR A 147 -2.92 -0.95 7.64
CA TYR A 147 -4.20 -1.64 7.43
C TYR A 147 -4.01 -3.05 6.85
N ALA A 148 -3.13 -3.21 5.86
CA ALA A 148 -2.79 -4.53 5.31
C ALA A 148 -2.10 -5.44 6.35
N LYS A 149 -1.17 -4.89 7.16
CA LYS A 149 -0.55 -5.61 8.29
C LYS A 149 -1.57 -6.04 9.34
N ARG A 150 -2.55 -5.17 9.67
CA ARG A 150 -3.65 -5.49 10.60
C ARG A 150 -4.57 -6.58 10.06
N LYS A 151 -4.93 -6.54 8.77
CA LYS A 151 -5.74 -7.59 8.11
C LYS A 151 -4.99 -8.94 8.08
N ARG A 152 -3.70 -8.94 7.74
CA ARG A 152 -2.83 -10.13 7.79
C ARG A 152 -2.69 -10.70 9.21
N SER A 153 -2.51 -9.86 10.21
CA SER A 153 -2.43 -10.27 11.62
C SER A 153 -3.73 -10.91 12.11
N ARG A 154 -4.90 -10.30 11.80
CA ARG A 154 -6.21 -10.87 12.12
C ARG A 154 -6.45 -12.22 11.44
N SER A 155 -6.08 -12.36 10.17
CA SER A 155 -6.16 -13.63 9.43
C SER A 155 -5.27 -14.71 10.08
N ARG A 156 -4.01 -14.39 10.42
CA ARG A 156 -3.11 -15.33 11.12
C ARG A 156 -3.67 -15.77 12.48
N LYS A 157 -4.23 -14.84 13.26
CA LYS A 157 -4.87 -15.15 14.56
C LYS A 157 -6.10 -16.05 14.41
N ALA A 158 -6.89 -15.86 13.37
CA ALA A 158 -8.03 -16.72 13.04
C ALA A 158 -7.59 -18.14 12.64
N ILE A 159 -6.57 -18.25 11.78
CA ILE A 159 -5.99 -19.53 11.37
C ILE A 159 -5.43 -20.29 12.59
N TYR A 160 -4.68 -19.61 13.46
CA TYR A 160 -4.14 -20.20 14.69
C TYR A 160 -5.25 -20.73 15.61
N ARG A 161 -6.31 -19.94 15.85
CA ARG A 161 -7.46 -20.36 16.67
C ARG A 161 -8.16 -21.58 16.08
N ASN A 162 -8.34 -21.63 14.76
CA ASN A 162 -8.98 -22.75 14.09
C ASN A 162 -8.13 -24.04 14.19
N ARG A 163 -6.80 -23.93 14.03
CA ARG A 163 -5.86 -25.05 14.23
C ARG A 163 -5.93 -25.59 15.66
N LYS A 164 -5.95 -24.70 16.68
CA LYS A 164 -6.06 -25.09 18.08
C LYS A 164 -7.38 -25.84 18.37
N ARG A 165 -8.51 -25.37 17.84
CA ARG A 165 -9.82 -26.04 17.96
C ARG A 165 -9.81 -27.43 17.32
N ARG A 166 -9.27 -27.57 16.11
CA ARG A 166 -9.14 -28.87 15.42
C ARG A 166 -8.25 -29.85 16.21
N SER A 167 -7.14 -29.38 16.77
CA SER A 167 -6.27 -30.22 17.61
C SER A 167 -6.97 -30.67 18.90
N ALA A 168 -7.74 -29.79 19.55
CA ALA A 168 -8.53 -30.14 20.72
C ALA A 168 -9.61 -31.19 20.40
N SER A 169 -10.36 -30.99 19.31
CA SER A 169 -11.37 -31.94 18.83
C SER A 169 -10.75 -33.33 18.53
N ARG A 170 -9.63 -33.38 17.80
CA ARG A 170 -8.89 -34.62 17.54
C ARG A 170 -8.45 -35.33 18.83
N ARG A 171 -8.01 -34.58 19.84
CA ARG A 171 -7.62 -35.14 21.15
C ARG A 171 -8.82 -35.75 21.88
N THR A 172 -9.98 -35.08 21.84
CA THR A 172 -11.23 -35.60 22.43
C THR A 172 -11.69 -36.88 21.73
N ILE A 173 -11.68 -36.90 20.40
CA ILE A 173 -12.03 -38.08 19.59
C ILE A 173 -11.07 -39.24 19.91
N ARG A 174 -9.76 -39.00 19.95
CA ARG A 174 -8.79 -40.06 20.30
C ARG A 174 -9.04 -40.62 21.70
N ARG A 175 -9.36 -39.76 22.68
CA ARG A 175 -9.70 -40.19 24.05
C ARG A 175 -10.98 -41.01 24.13
N SER A 176 -12.00 -40.70 23.32
CA SER A 176 -13.24 -41.50 23.31
C SER A 176 -13.02 -42.87 22.67
N PHE A 177 -12.24 -42.95 21.59
CA PHE A 177 -11.84 -44.22 20.99
C PHE A 177 -11.02 -45.09 21.95
N THR A 178 -10.02 -44.54 22.64
CA THR A 178 -9.22 -45.31 23.60
C THR A 178 -10.02 -45.79 24.81
N LYS A 179 -10.94 -44.96 25.33
CA LYS A 179 -11.88 -45.38 26.38
C LYS A 179 -12.78 -46.52 25.92
N ARG A 180 -13.36 -46.43 24.71
CA ARG A 180 -14.21 -47.50 24.13
C ARG A 180 -13.42 -48.79 23.89
N ALA A 181 -12.19 -48.69 23.39
CA ALA A 181 -11.32 -49.85 23.21
C ALA A 181 -10.98 -50.54 24.54
N ARG A 182 -10.62 -49.78 25.58
CA ARG A 182 -10.41 -50.34 26.93
C ARG A 182 -11.67 -50.99 27.51
N ALA A 183 -12.83 -50.37 27.36
CA ALA A 183 -14.11 -50.93 27.82
C ALA A 183 -14.46 -52.24 27.09
N LYS A 184 -14.19 -52.35 25.79
CA LYS A 184 -14.38 -53.59 25.02
C LYS A 184 -13.45 -54.71 25.50
N ILE A 185 -12.18 -54.42 25.78
CA ILE A 185 -11.23 -55.41 26.32
C ILE A 185 -11.66 -55.88 27.72
N SER A 186 -12.09 -54.96 28.59
CA SER A 186 -12.54 -55.30 29.95
C SER A 186 -13.79 -56.16 29.98
N ARG A 187 -14.67 -56.08 28.97
CA ARG A 187 -15.89 -56.89 28.88
C ARG A 187 -15.68 -58.26 28.24
N LYS A 188 -14.56 -58.48 27.54
CA LYS A 188 -14.38 -59.65 26.67
C LYS A 188 -13.86 -60.93 27.35
N SER A 189 -13.84 -61.05 28.68
CA SER A 189 -13.71 -62.40 29.23
C SER A 189 -14.01 -62.58 30.73
N PRO A 190 -15.27 -62.84 31.07
CA PRO A 190 -15.59 -63.74 32.17
C PRO A 190 -15.01 -65.15 31.92
N ILE A 191 -14.94 -65.56 30.65
CA ILE A 191 -14.51 -66.90 30.21
C ILE A 191 -13.01 -67.15 30.47
N VAL A 192 -12.11 -66.23 30.09
CA VAL A 192 -10.66 -66.39 30.38
C VAL A 192 -10.36 -66.25 31.87
N LYS A 193 -11.12 -65.45 32.63
CA LYS A 193 -11.00 -65.43 34.11
C LYS A 193 -11.38 -66.77 34.74
N ARG A 194 -12.39 -67.47 34.19
CA ARG A 194 -12.81 -68.79 34.66
C ARG A 194 -11.78 -69.88 34.31
N GLN A 195 -11.21 -69.84 33.10
CA GLN A 195 -10.15 -70.77 32.68
C GLN A 195 -8.86 -70.61 33.48
N ARG A 196 -8.45 -69.38 33.81
CA ARG A 196 -7.27 -69.14 34.65
C ARG A 196 -7.45 -69.63 36.09
N ARG A 197 -8.66 -69.49 36.66
CA ARG A 197 -8.97 -70.06 37.98
C ARG A 197 -8.94 -71.58 37.97
N SER A 198 -9.45 -72.24 36.92
CA SER A 198 -9.43 -73.70 36.84
C SER A 198 -8.01 -74.26 36.65
N LEU A 199 -7.15 -73.57 35.90
CA LEU A 199 -5.74 -73.95 35.77
C LEU A 199 -4.97 -73.76 37.09
N ALA A 200 -5.18 -72.65 37.78
CA ALA A 200 -4.55 -72.42 39.09
C ALA A 200 -4.98 -73.47 40.14
N GLN A 201 -6.26 -73.86 40.16
CA GLN A 201 -6.72 -74.96 41.01
C GLN A 201 -6.08 -76.30 40.65
N ARG A 202 -5.92 -76.61 39.35
CA ARG A 202 -5.23 -77.84 38.91
C ARG A 202 -3.77 -77.87 39.35
N PHE A 203 -3.06 -76.74 39.29
CA PHE A 203 -1.67 -76.67 39.76
C PHE A 203 -1.55 -76.80 41.28
N ALA A 204 -2.49 -76.23 42.05
CA ALA A 204 -2.53 -76.40 43.51
C ALA A 204 -2.72 -77.87 43.89
N ASN A 205 -3.70 -78.55 43.28
CA ASN A 205 -4.00 -79.95 43.58
C ASN A 205 -2.85 -80.91 43.18
N ASN A 206 -2.16 -80.64 42.06
CA ASN A 206 -1.00 -81.45 41.67
C ASN A 206 0.20 -81.28 42.62
N ARG A 207 0.34 -80.13 43.27
CA ARG A 207 1.43 -79.87 44.23
C ARG A 207 1.19 -80.58 45.56
N GLU A 208 -0.06 -80.70 46.00
CA GLU A 208 -0.41 -81.46 47.21
C GLU A 208 -0.21 -82.98 46.99
N ASN A 209 -0.55 -83.51 45.81
CA ASN A 209 -0.34 -84.93 45.51
C ASN A 209 1.14 -85.35 45.43
N GLN A 210 2.07 -84.43 45.16
CA GLN A 210 3.51 -84.74 45.13
C GLN A 210 4.17 -84.75 46.52
N ASN A 211 3.50 -84.25 47.56
CA ASN A 211 4.02 -84.22 48.94
C ASN A 211 3.48 -85.35 49.84
N SER A 212 2.66 -86.26 49.28
CA SER A 212 2.03 -87.38 50.01
C SER A 212 2.61 -88.75 49.64
N GLN A 213 3.77 -88.78 48.97
CA GLN A 213 4.61 -89.96 48.72
C GLN A 213 5.94 -89.77 49.43
#